data_AF-A0A9P6TTA4-F1
#
_entry.id   AF-A0A9P6TTA4-F1
#
_cell.length_a   1.000
_cell.length_b   1.000
_cell.length_c   1.000
_cell.angle_alpha   90.00
_cell.angle_beta   90.00
_cell.angle_gamma   90.00
#
_symmetry.space_group_name_H-M   'P 1'
#
loop_
_entity.id
_entity.type
_entity.pdbx_description
1 polymer ?
#
loop_
_entity_poly.entity_id
_entity_poly.type
_entity_poly.pdbx_seq_one_letter_code
_entity_poly.pdbx_strand_id
1 'polypeptide(L)'
;MADTLKDIPEFFESELGESIVARTDALGTFRELGPPDLCHIIKANAKPGLKEYGSYHYVSGVDASSSATLAAYLNSLTYSMDETQSWFTKSNAWRIRSGIYCCFNAFSRVDVRVEVKIPGGVESYFVDVRGERHEATATIWQETYLSAVLRAILYSDDSYYRLAGYRKIDPITNLSSEEKFLEAVEALFWRGWQLGSKPEIQVATSVHNHLTAGVMKYFGDSFRFGPAIQLFEKYILLFLVNWKDAEIGALLAQAYIGQNEEVKAVKIMYENLKITPMSYPLLHVQVDFLRSKKQYDMALKLAKFAVNTTPSEFLTWAKLTEVYIDLGDYRNALLTLNSCPMFTYSERDMHRMPAPSKTHLPIKPDIISSGVMEEDAVGRETEADPNLHRLPAPALHGTFAKAYTLLTRLAARIGWDDLLKCRSTVFVMEEEYRMQKAKEEEKKGNPVQIQKPKEDSVSQSETLAEQENEEQPQEEGSLSEKMENIDLNDETKGAGKEDGIKINHTSLERPEQAAEDNKASV
;
A
#
# COMPACT_ATOMS: atom_id res chain seq x y z
N MET A 1 -39.08 11.65 -3.10
CA MET A 1 -39.46 10.22 -3.13
C MET A 1 -39.62 9.76 -1.68
N ALA A 2 -40.66 8.99 -1.34
CA ALA A 2 -40.97 8.66 0.06
C ALA A 2 -40.22 7.42 0.57
N ASP A 3 -39.67 6.62 -0.35
CA ASP A 3 -38.92 5.39 -0.11
C ASP A 3 -37.42 5.63 0.15
N THR A 4 -36.94 6.87 0.11
CA THR A 4 -35.52 7.25 0.22
C THR A 4 -35.22 7.90 1.56
N LEU A 5 -34.00 7.69 2.07
CA LEU A 5 -33.47 8.36 3.25
C LEU A 5 -33.08 9.80 2.89
N LYS A 6 -33.38 10.74 3.79
CA LYS A 6 -32.97 12.13 3.65
C LYS A 6 -31.46 12.27 3.87
N ASP A 7 -30.78 13.00 2.99
CA ASP A 7 -29.34 13.33 3.06
C ASP A 7 -28.39 12.13 3.13
N ILE A 8 -28.88 10.92 2.82
CA ILE A 8 -28.09 9.68 2.82
C ILE A 8 -28.14 9.08 1.41
N PRO A 9 -26.97 8.81 0.79
CA PRO A 9 -26.91 8.13 -0.49
C PRO A 9 -27.39 6.68 -0.34
N GLU A 10 -28.10 6.16 -1.33
CA GLU A 10 -28.61 4.80 -1.31
C GLU A 10 -28.55 4.13 -2.67
N PHE A 11 -28.26 2.83 -2.65
CA PHE A 11 -28.34 1.94 -3.79
C PHE A 11 -29.43 0.91 -3.50
N PHE A 12 -30.43 0.83 -4.37
CA PHE A 12 -31.53 -0.12 -4.22
C PHE A 12 -31.17 -1.44 -4.89
N GLU A 13 -31.43 -2.53 -4.18
CA GLU A 13 -31.18 -3.88 -4.67
C GLU A 13 -32.23 -4.29 -5.71
N SER A 14 -31.85 -5.21 -6.60
CA SER A 14 -32.79 -5.92 -7.48
C SER A 14 -33.43 -7.09 -6.73
N GLU A 15 -32.60 -7.84 -6.01
CA GLU A 15 -32.99 -8.94 -5.12
C GLU A 15 -32.60 -8.65 -3.67
N LEU A 16 -33.52 -8.92 -2.73
CA LEU A 16 -33.30 -8.62 -1.32
C LEU A 16 -32.10 -9.40 -0.77
N GLY A 17 -31.11 -8.67 -0.26
CA GLY A 17 -29.91 -9.22 0.38
C GLY A 17 -28.77 -9.55 -0.59
N GLU A 18 -28.89 -9.23 -1.88
CA GLU A 18 -27.82 -9.47 -2.87
C GLU A 18 -26.50 -8.75 -2.48
N SER A 19 -26.58 -7.59 -1.83
CA SER A 19 -25.42 -6.85 -1.33
C SER A 19 -24.64 -7.62 -0.26
N ILE A 20 -25.36 -8.27 0.67
CA ILE A 20 -24.78 -9.05 1.76
C ILE A 20 -24.17 -10.35 1.23
N VAL A 21 -24.82 -10.99 0.25
CA VAL A 21 -24.29 -12.18 -0.41
C VAL A 21 -23.00 -11.84 -1.15
N ALA A 22 -23.01 -10.80 -2.00
CA ALA A 22 -21.82 -10.35 -2.73
C ALA A 22 -20.64 -10.01 -1.80
N ARG A 23 -20.92 -9.41 -0.64
CA ARG A 23 -19.90 -9.15 0.39
C ARG A 23 -19.34 -10.44 1.00
N THR A 24 -20.19 -11.43 1.24
CA THR A 24 -19.78 -12.73 1.81
C THR A 24 -18.93 -13.50 0.81
N ASP A 25 -19.30 -13.51 -0.46
CA ASP A 25 -18.57 -14.20 -1.53
C ASP A 25 -17.17 -13.61 -1.74
N ALA A 26 -17.02 -12.30 -1.55
CA ALA A 26 -15.74 -11.60 -1.64
C ALA A 26 -14.88 -11.69 -0.36
N LEU A 27 -15.38 -12.26 0.74
CA LEU A 27 -14.69 -12.19 2.03
C LEU A 27 -13.30 -12.84 1.99
N GLY A 28 -13.12 -13.91 1.22
CA GLY A 28 -11.85 -14.60 1.04
C GLY A 28 -10.82 -13.84 0.18
N THR A 29 -11.22 -12.78 -0.52
CA THR A 29 -10.33 -12.00 -1.39
C THR A 29 -9.64 -10.86 -0.67
N PHE A 30 -10.14 -10.44 0.50
CA PHE A 30 -9.60 -9.29 1.22
C PHE A 30 -8.25 -9.60 1.89
N ARG A 31 -7.26 -8.71 1.72
CA ARG A 31 -5.86 -8.92 2.14
C ARG A 31 -5.30 -7.84 3.06
N GLU A 32 -5.85 -6.63 3.03
CA GLU A 32 -5.41 -5.46 3.79
C GLU A 32 -6.44 -5.07 4.86
N LEU A 33 -6.74 -3.77 5.00
CA LEU A 33 -7.72 -3.27 5.95
C LEU A 33 -9.16 -3.64 5.58
N GLY A 34 -9.42 -4.20 4.39
CA GLY A 34 -10.75 -4.61 3.97
C GLY A 34 -11.63 -3.53 3.32
N PRO A 35 -12.84 -3.94 2.88
CA PRO A 35 -13.80 -3.08 2.19
C PRO A 35 -14.36 -1.98 3.11
N PRO A 36 -15.08 -0.98 2.54
CA PRO A 36 -15.82 -0.03 3.37
C PRO A 36 -16.87 -0.77 4.21
N ASP A 37 -17.31 -0.14 5.30
CA ASP A 37 -18.41 -0.68 6.07
C ASP A 37 -19.70 -0.57 5.23
N LEU A 38 -20.51 -1.61 5.28
CA LEU A 38 -21.73 -1.73 4.50
C LEU A 38 -22.93 -1.66 5.44
N CYS A 39 -23.84 -0.74 5.17
CA CYS A 39 -25.10 -0.67 5.87
C CYS A 39 -26.21 -1.08 4.90
N HIS A 40 -26.87 -2.21 5.18
CA HIS A 40 -28.04 -2.69 4.45
C HIS A 40 -29.29 -2.47 5.27
N ILE A 41 -30.38 -2.03 4.64
CA ILE A 41 -31.67 -1.83 5.28
C ILE A 41 -32.80 -2.41 4.43
N ILE A 42 -33.81 -2.94 5.10
CA ILE A 42 -35.05 -3.42 4.49
C ILE A 42 -36.18 -2.48 4.88
N LYS A 43 -36.86 -1.95 3.86
CA LYS A 43 -37.97 -1.00 3.96
C LYS A 43 -39.26 -1.72 3.61
N ALA A 44 -40.25 -1.58 4.49
CA ALA A 44 -41.59 -2.11 4.30
C ALA A 44 -42.60 -0.97 4.18
N ASN A 45 -43.61 -1.15 3.34
CA ASN A 45 -44.72 -0.21 3.24
C ASN A 45 -45.81 -0.57 4.26
N ALA A 46 -46.46 0.44 4.84
CA ALA A 46 -47.61 0.26 5.73
C ALA A 46 -48.81 -0.40 5.04
N LYS A 47 -48.90 -0.33 3.70
CA LYS A 47 -49.92 -1.04 2.93
C LYS A 47 -49.54 -2.51 2.74
N PRO A 48 -50.35 -3.46 3.24
CA PRO A 48 -50.08 -4.88 3.06
C PRO A 48 -50.12 -5.26 1.57
N GLY A 49 -49.19 -6.13 1.14
CA GLY A 49 -49.09 -6.65 -0.24
C GLY A 49 -48.16 -5.87 -1.17
N LEU A 50 -47.59 -4.74 -0.74
CA LEU A 50 -46.48 -4.12 -1.47
C LEU A 50 -45.17 -4.86 -1.18
N LYS A 51 -44.35 -5.03 -2.22
CA LYS A 51 -43.01 -5.63 -2.12
C LYS A 51 -42.12 -4.78 -1.22
N GLU A 52 -41.32 -5.45 -0.38
CA GLU A 52 -40.28 -4.82 0.42
C GLU A 52 -39.10 -4.40 -0.47
N TYR A 53 -38.42 -3.33 -0.08
CA TYR A 53 -37.22 -2.85 -0.77
C TYR A 53 -36.00 -3.00 0.12
N GLY A 54 -34.94 -3.55 -0.46
CA GLY A 54 -33.60 -3.55 0.10
C GLY A 54 -32.84 -2.35 -0.47
N SER A 55 -32.19 -1.58 0.40
CA SER A 55 -31.21 -0.60 -0.03
C SER A 55 -29.98 -0.67 0.86
N TYR A 56 -28.84 -0.25 0.32
CA TYR A 56 -27.60 -0.20 1.06
C TYR A 56 -26.82 1.09 0.77
N HIS A 57 -25.89 1.39 1.67
CA HIS A 57 -24.93 2.46 1.51
C HIS A 57 -23.59 2.11 2.15
N TYR A 58 -22.54 2.73 1.63
CA TYR A 58 -21.19 2.61 2.18
C TYR A 58 -20.96 3.70 3.22
N VAL A 59 -20.32 3.33 4.33
CA VAL A 59 -20.00 4.27 5.40
C VAL A 59 -18.62 3.98 5.98
N SER A 60 -17.98 5.01 6.53
CA SER A 60 -16.79 4.88 7.36
C SER A 60 -16.85 5.80 8.57
N GLY A 61 -16.13 5.43 9.62
CA GLY A 61 -15.98 6.23 10.83
C GLY A 61 -17.15 6.15 11.81
N VAL A 62 -18.05 5.18 11.64
CA VAL A 62 -18.99 4.82 12.71
C VAL A 62 -18.21 4.07 13.79
N ASP A 63 -18.53 4.33 15.05
CA ASP A 63 -17.92 3.62 16.19
C ASP A 63 -18.32 2.13 16.18
N ALA A 64 -17.38 1.28 15.76
CA ALA A 64 -17.52 -0.17 15.72
C ALA A 64 -16.98 -0.88 16.99
N SER A 65 -16.92 -0.18 18.13
CA SER A 65 -16.48 -0.77 19.41
C SER A 65 -17.50 -1.71 20.06
N SER A 66 -18.77 -1.65 19.67
CA SER A 66 -19.81 -2.51 20.24
C SER A 66 -21.01 -2.71 19.29
N SER A 67 -21.82 -3.73 19.57
CA SER A 67 -23.10 -3.92 18.88
C SER A 67 -24.07 -2.76 19.15
N ALA A 68 -24.01 -2.14 20.33
CA ALA A 68 -24.90 -1.05 20.71
C ALA A 68 -24.67 0.23 19.89
N THR A 69 -23.42 0.59 19.61
CA THR A 69 -23.07 1.77 18.80
C THR A 69 -23.46 1.59 17.34
N LEU A 70 -23.24 0.40 16.77
CA LEU A 70 -23.68 0.06 15.42
C LEU A 70 -25.21 -0.02 15.30
N ALA A 71 -25.89 -0.59 16.31
CA ALA A 71 -27.35 -0.60 16.36
C ALA A 71 -27.93 0.82 16.50
N ALA A 72 -27.28 1.69 17.28
CA ALA A 72 -27.65 3.10 17.40
C ALA A 72 -27.52 3.83 16.06
N TYR A 73 -26.48 3.53 15.28
CA TYR A 73 -26.35 4.05 13.91
C TYR A 73 -27.52 3.59 13.03
N LEU A 74 -27.86 2.30 13.01
CA LEU A 74 -29.01 1.78 12.24
C LEU A 74 -30.33 2.42 12.67
N ASN A 75 -30.55 2.57 13.99
CA ASN A 75 -31.73 3.26 14.51
C ASN A 75 -31.75 4.74 14.13
N SER A 76 -30.59 5.39 14.00
CA SER A 76 -30.56 6.79 13.56
C SER A 76 -31.12 6.99 12.14
N LEU A 77 -31.08 5.94 11.30
CA LEU A 77 -31.61 5.98 9.94
C LEU A 77 -33.14 6.09 9.92
N THR A 78 -33.85 5.65 10.96
CA THR A 78 -35.32 5.77 11.01
C THR A 78 -35.73 7.25 11.00
N TYR A 79 -35.00 8.11 11.72
CA TYR A 79 -35.26 9.55 11.73
C TYR A 79 -35.06 10.18 10.35
N SER A 80 -34.09 9.68 9.57
CA SER A 80 -33.87 10.15 8.19
C SER A 80 -34.97 9.72 7.21
N MET A 81 -35.81 8.75 7.59
CA MET A 81 -36.99 8.34 6.82
C MET A 81 -38.26 9.11 7.23
N ASP A 82 -38.36 9.47 8.51
CA ASP A 82 -39.54 10.11 9.11
C ASP A 82 -39.57 11.64 8.96
N GLU A 83 -38.43 12.31 8.67
CA GLU A 83 -38.33 13.78 8.59
C GLU A 83 -39.11 14.46 7.44
N THR A 84 -39.89 13.73 6.64
CA THR A 84 -40.82 14.31 5.65
C THR A 84 -42.13 14.87 6.26
N GLN A 85 -42.11 15.21 7.55
CA GLN A 85 -43.24 15.82 8.28
C GLN A 85 -43.32 17.33 7.99
N SER A 86 -43.73 17.70 6.78
CA SER A 86 -44.39 18.99 6.58
C SER A 86 -45.83 18.85 7.09
N TRP A 87 -46.31 19.82 7.88
CA TRP A 87 -47.65 19.81 8.52
C TRP A 87 -48.82 19.53 7.55
N PHE A 88 -48.63 19.69 6.24
CA PHE A 88 -49.61 19.44 5.18
C PHE A 88 -49.40 18.15 4.37
N THR A 89 -48.37 17.33 4.64
CA THR A 89 -48.06 16.13 3.85
C THR A 89 -48.39 14.83 4.59
N LYS A 90 -49.04 13.89 3.89
CA LYS A 90 -49.37 12.55 4.40
C LYS A 90 -48.11 11.87 4.93
N SER A 91 -48.19 11.29 6.13
CA SER A 91 -47.14 10.50 6.79
C SER A 91 -46.45 9.54 5.80
N ASN A 92 -45.12 9.45 5.87
CA ASN A 92 -44.36 8.51 5.06
C ASN A 92 -44.89 7.09 5.28
N ALA A 93 -45.36 6.46 4.21
CA ALA A 93 -45.90 5.11 4.27
C ALA A 93 -44.80 4.04 4.37
N TRP A 94 -43.54 4.40 4.13
CA TRP A 94 -42.40 3.51 4.24
C TRP A 94 -41.74 3.61 5.60
N ARG A 95 -41.36 2.46 6.16
CA ARG A 95 -40.61 2.35 7.41
C ARG A 95 -39.50 1.33 7.27
N ILE A 96 -38.41 1.53 8.01
CA ILE A 96 -37.32 0.56 8.11
C ILE A 96 -37.80 -0.58 9.01
N ARG A 97 -37.81 -1.80 8.47
CA ARG A 97 -38.21 -3.03 9.18
C ARG A 97 -37.01 -3.68 9.86
N SER A 98 -35.88 -3.72 9.17
CA SER A 98 -34.63 -4.28 9.67
C SER A 98 -33.43 -3.65 8.98
N GLY A 99 -32.26 -3.81 9.58
CA GLY A 99 -30.99 -3.43 8.96
C GLY A 99 -29.83 -4.29 9.44
N ILE A 100 -28.80 -4.39 8.61
CA ILE A 100 -27.57 -5.12 8.87
C ILE A 100 -26.40 -4.16 8.66
N TYR A 101 -25.59 -3.97 9.70
CA TYR A 101 -24.33 -3.26 9.59
C TYR A 101 -23.19 -4.26 9.50
N CYS A 102 -22.36 -4.18 8.46
CA CYS A 102 -21.20 -5.04 8.25
C CYS A 102 -19.90 -4.25 8.37
N CYS A 103 -19.01 -4.69 9.25
CA CYS A 103 -17.70 -4.11 9.49
C CYS A 103 -16.64 -5.19 9.41
N PHE A 104 -15.67 -5.02 8.51
CA PHE A 104 -14.61 -6.01 8.35
C PHE A 104 -13.55 -5.87 9.45
N ASN A 105 -13.14 -6.99 10.03
CA ASN A 105 -12.01 -7.08 10.95
C ASN A 105 -10.79 -7.60 10.19
N ALA A 106 -9.78 -6.75 10.01
CA ALA A 106 -8.58 -7.08 9.24
C ALA A 106 -7.57 -7.98 10.00
N PHE A 107 -7.63 -8.02 11.33
CA PHE A 107 -6.75 -8.87 12.15
C PHE A 107 -7.15 -10.33 12.07
N SER A 108 -8.44 -10.62 12.31
CA SER A 108 -8.98 -11.98 12.27
C SER A 108 -9.54 -12.38 10.89
N ARG A 109 -9.62 -11.42 9.94
CA ARG A 109 -10.17 -11.59 8.58
C ARG A 109 -11.59 -12.16 8.59
N VAL A 110 -12.44 -11.55 9.41
CA VAL A 110 -13.86 -11.88 9.56
C VAL A 110 -14.71 -10.65 9.37
N ASP A 111 -15.98 -10.83 9.01
CA ASP A 111 -16.93 -9.74 8.81
C ASP A 111 -17.91 -9.69 9.99
N VAL A 112 -17.76 -8.70 10.87
CA VAL A 112 -18.66 -8.49 12.01
C VAL A 112 -19.97 -7.87 11.52
N ARG A 113 -21.09 -8.49 11.89
CA ARG A 113 -22.43 -8.09 11.47
C ARG A 113 -23.31 -7.82 12.68
N VAL A 114 -24.03 -6.70 12.62
CA VAL A 114 -25.06 -6.33 13.60
C VAL A 114 -26.38 -6.23 12.87
N GLU A 115 -27.28 -7.17 13.15
CA GLU A 115 -28.64 -7.20 12.62
C GLU A 115 -29.59 -6.58 13.64
N VAL A 116 -30.34 -5.57 13.21
CA VAL A 116 -31.36 -4.90 14.01
C VAL A 116 -32.71 -5.13 13.38
N LYS A 117 -33.67 -5.56 14.19
CA LYS A 117 -35.09 -5.62 13.84
C LYS A 117 -35.81 -4.49 14.57
N ILE A 118 -36.61 -3.72 13.86
CA ILE A 118 -37.30 -2.54 14.42
C ILE A 118 -38.79 -2.89 14.58
N PRO A 119 -39.40 -2.74 15.78
CA PRO A 119 -38.93 -1.97 16.95
C PRO A 119 -38.13 -2.75 18.01
N GLY A 120 -37.71 -3.99 17.77
CA GLY A 120 -36.92 -4.74 18.75
C GLY A 120 -36.17 -5.94 18.20
N GLY A 121 -35.00 -6.21 18.79
CA GLY A 121 -34.10 -7.30 18.44
C GLY A 121 -32.78 -6.77 17.88
N VAL A 122 -31.68 -7.08 18.58
CA VAL A 122 -30.32 -6.83 18.10
C VAL A 122 -29.57 -8.15 18.21
N GLU A 123 -29.06 -8.63 17.08
CA GLU A 123 -28.22 -9.83 17.01
C GLU A 123 -26.85 -9.41 16.47
N SER A 124 -25.78 -9.85 17.13
CA SER A 124 -24.42 -9.55 16.70
C SER A 124 -23.62 -10.84 16.58
N TYR A 125 -22.98 -11.01 15.44
CA TYR A 125 -22.19 -12.18 15.10
C TYR A 125 -21.06 -11.75 14.16
N PHE A 126 -20.09 -12.62 13.93
CA PHE A 126 -19.18 -12.47 12.81
C PHE A 126 -19.34 -13.61 11.82
N VAL A 127 -19.01 -13.33 10.56
CA VAL A 127 -19.02 -14.28 9.46
C VAL A 127 -17.58 -14.56 9.06
N ASP A 128 -17.21 -15.83 9.02
CA ASP A 128 -15.90 -16.26 8.54
C ASP A 128 -15.87 -16.44 7.02
N VAL A 129 -14.70 -16.75 6.46
CA VAL A 129 -14.50 -16.95 5.01
C VAL A 129 -15.37 -18.08 4.43
N ARG A 130 -15.89 -18.99 5.27
CA ARG A 130 -16.80 -20.07 4.86
C ARG A 130 -18.28 -19.65 4.85
N GLY A 131 -18.58 -18.43 5.32
CA GLY A 131 -19.94 -17.96 5.49
C GLY A 131 -20.60 -18.42 6.79
N GLU A 132 -19.85 -19.03 7.72
CA GLU A 132 -20.39 -19.53 8.99
C GLU A 132 -20.51 -18.39 10.01
N ARG A 133 -21.59 -18.43 10.82
CA ARG A 133 -21.87 -17.43 11.84
C ARG A 133 -21.31 -17.85 13.20
N HIS A 134 -20.61 -16.94 13.85
CA HIS A 134 -19.98 -17.16 15.15
C HIS A 134 -20.24 -15.97 16.10
N GLU A 135 -20.12 -16.21 17.41
CA GLU A 135 -20.34 -15.18 18.43
C GLU A 135 -19.20 -14.14 18.45
N ALA A 136 -19.53 -12.85 18.41
CA ALA A 136 -18.55 -11.77 18.45
C ALA A 136 -18.03 -11.52 19.88
N THR A 137 -16.85 -12.05 20.20
CA THR A 137 -16.17 -11.86 21.48
C THR A 137 -15.63 -10.43 21.66
N ALA A 138 -15.28 -10.04 22.89
CA ALA A 138 -14.70 -8.73 23.18
C ALA A 138 -13.40 -8.45 22.38
N THR A 139 -12.59 -9.48 22.11
CA THR A 139 -11.37 -9.34 21.31
C THR A 139 -11.70 -9.05 19.85
N ILE A 140 -12.71 -9.70 19.28
CA ILE A 140 -13.17 -9.44 17.91
C ILE A 140 -13.69 -8.01 17.79
N TRP A 141 -14.45 -7.51 18.78
CA TRP A 141 -14.92 -6.13 18.80
C TRP A 141 -13.77 -5.11 18.84
N GLN A 142 -12.76 -5.35 19.67
CA GLN A 142 -11.59 -4.45 19.76
C GLN A 142 -10.81 -4.40 18.43
N GLU A 143 -10.59 -5.56 17.80
CA GLU A 143 -9.93 -5.65 16.49
C GLU A 143 -10.75 -4.98 15.38
N THR A 144 -12.07 -5.15 15.42
CA THR A 144 -13.02 -4.56 14.45
C THR A 144 -13.04 -3.04 14.57
N TYR A 145 -13.10 -2.53 15.80
CA TYR A 145 -13.01 -1.10 16.09
C TYR A 145 -11.73 -0.50 15.50
N LEU A 146 -10.57 -1.08 15.82
CA LEU A 146 -9.31 -0.54 15.32
C LEU A 146 -9.22 -0.64 13.79
N SER A 147 -9.70 -1.74 13.20
CA SER A 147 -9.76 -1.90 11.73
C SER A 147 -10.60 -0.79 11.07
N ALA A 148 -11.79 -0.50 11.64
CA ALA A 148 -12.69 0.52 11.13
C ALA A 148 -12.09 1.93 11.24
N VAL A 149 -11.48 2.26 12.38
CA VAL A 149 -10.83 3.56 12.61
C VAL A 149 -9.63 3.74 11.66
N LEU A 150 -8.79 2.71 11.50
CA LEU A 150 -7.64 2.76 10.58
C LEU A 150 -8.08 2.89 9.12
N ARG A 151 -9.13 2.17 8.68
CA ARG A 151 -9.74 2.37 7.35
C ARG A 151 -10.21 3.81 7.18
N ALA A 152 -10.92 4.36 8.17
CA ALA A 152 -11.45 5.72 8.10
C ALA A 152 -10.32 6.76 8.02
N ILE A 153 -9.25 6.61 8.81
CA ILE A 153 -8.10 7.52 8.80
C ILE A 153 -7.30 7.40 7.51
N LEU A 154 -7.00 6.19 7.02
CA LEU A 154 -6.07 5.99 5.91
C LEU A 154 -6.74 6.13 4.54
N TYR A 155 -7.97 5.63 4.38
CA TYR A 155 -8.63 5.60 3.07
C TYR A 155 -9.52 6.81 2.81
N SER A 156 -9.76 7.69 3.79
CA SER A 156 -10.56 8.92 3.58
C SER A 156 -10.00 9.81 2.46
N ASP A 157 -8.69 9.90 2.34
CA ASP A 157 -8.00 10.83 1.42
C ASP A 157 -7.32 10.11 0.26
N ASP A 158 -7.50 8.79 0.15
CA ASP A 158 -6.93 8.02 -0.94
C ASP A 158 -7.68 8.34 -2.25
N SER A 159 -6.97 8.94 -3.20
CA SER A 159 -7.52 9.34 -4.49
C SER A 159 -8.05 8.16 -5.31
N TYR A 160 -7.52 6.96 -5.06
CA TYR A 160 -7.91 5.73 -5.74
C TYR A 160 -9.08 5.03 -5.03
N TYR A 161 -9.42 5.44 -3.82
CA TYR A 161 -10.52 4.91 -3.03
C TYR A 161 -11.78 5.79 -3.17
N ARG A 162 -12.29 5.92 -4.40
CA ARG A 162 -13.48 6.72 -4.71
C ARG A 162 -14.69 5.84 -4.93
N LEU A 163 -15.52 5.77 -3.90
CA LEU A 163 -16.80 5.06 -3.92
C LEU A 163 -17.94 6.05 -4.13
N ALA A 164 -18.81 5.78 -5.10
CA ALA A 164 -20.04 6.53 -5.29
C ALA A 164 -20.91 6.42 -4.02
N GLY A 165 -21.46 7.53 -3.55
CA GLY A 165 -22.31 7.55 -2.36
C GLY A 165 -21.61 7.13 -1.07
N TYR A 166 -20.28 7.29 -0.96
CA TYR A 166 -19.54 6.93 0.24
C TYR A 166 -19.69 7.96 1.36
N ARG A 167 -20.32 7.56 2.46
CA ARG A 167 -20.56 8.41 3.62
C ARG A 167 -19.37 8.37 4.58
N LYS A 168 -18.62 9.45 4.66
CA LYS A 168 -17.49 9.60 5.58
C LYS A 168 -17.94 10.32 6.85
N ILE A 169 -17.70 9.71 8.00
CA ILE A 169 -17.90 10.28 9.34
C ILE A 169 -16.52 10.35 10.00
N ASP A 170 -16.29 11.35 10.85
CA ASP A 170 -15.08 11.43 11.65
C ASP A 170 -15.10 10.34 12.75
N PRO A 171 -14.16 9.37 12.74
CA PRO A 171 -14.11 8.30 13.73
C PRO A 171 -13.73 8.78 15.14
N ILE A 172 -13.07 9.94 15.27
CA ILE A 172 -12.53 10.43 16.55
C ILE A 172 -12.98 11.87 16.78
N THR A 173 -14.15 12.01 17.40
CA THR A 173 -14.83 13.31 17.54
C THR A 173 -14.45 14.09 18.81
N ASN A 174 -13.83 13.44 19.79
CA ASN A 174 -13.49 14.04 21.09
C ASN A 174 -12.29 13.34 21.77
N LEU A 175 -11.80 13.92 22.87
CA LEU A 175 -10.65 13.38 23.60
C LEU A 175 -10.89 11.99 24.19
N SER A 176 -12.11 11.68 24.64
CA SER A 176 -12.42 10.34 25.15
C SER A 176 -12.38 9.27 24.04
N SER A 177 -12.80 9.62 22.81
CA SER A 177 -12.61 8.72 21.66
C SER A 177 -11.14 8.59 21.24
N GLU A 178 -10.33 9.63 21.43
CA GLU A 178 -8.87 9.57 21.18
C GLU A 178 -8.17 8.64 22.18
N GLU A 179 -8.54 8.71 23.47
CA GLU A 179 -8.07 7.79 24.51
C GLU A 179 -8.42 6.33 24.17
N LYS A 180 -9.67 6.06 23.79
CA LYS A 180 -10.10 4.71 23.35
C LYS A 180 -9.34 4.21 22.13
N PHE A 181 -9.07 5.09 21.18
CA PHE A 181 -8.25 4.76 20.01
C PHE A 181 -6.83 4.35 20.43
N LEU A 182 -6.20 5.13 21.32
CA LEU A 182 -4.88 4.81 21.86
C LEU A 182 -4.87 3.51 22.67
N GLU A 183 -5.90 3.23 23.48
CA GLU A 183 -6.03 1.96 24.20
C GLU A 183 -6.13 0.75 23.25
N ALA A 184 -6.88 0.87 22.16
CA ALA A 184 -6.99 -0.19 21.15
C ALA A 184 -5.67 -0.38 20.38
N VAL A 185 -5.02 0.72 20.01
CA VAL A 185 -3.66 0.70 19.44
C VAL A 185 -2.71 0.00 20.41
N GLU A 186 -2.79 0.31 21.71
CA GLU A 186 -1.91 -0.26 22.71
C GLU A 186 -2.02 -1.78 22.81
N ALA A 187 -3.25 -2.29 22.81
CA ALA A 187 -3.53 -3.71 22.90
C ALA A 187 -3.10 -4.49 21.65
N LEU A 188 -3.22 -3.87 20.46
CA LEU A 188 -3.04 -4.55 19.17
C LEU A 188 -1.73 -4.22 18.45
N PHE A 189 -0.90 -3.34 19.00
CA PHE A 189 0.34 -2.85 18.38
C PHE A 189 1.24 -3.97 17.82
N TRP A 190 1.49 -5.02 18.61
CA TRP A 190 2.38 -6.13 18.24
C TRP A 190 1.81 -7.04 17.13
N ARG A 191 0.51 -6.91 16.83
CA ARG A 191 -0.16 -7.58 15.71
C ARG A 191 -0.38 -6.66 14.53
N GLY A 192 0.07 -5.40 14.60
CA GLY A 192 -0.14 -4.40 13.54
C GLY A 192 0.40 -4.80 12.17
N TRP A 193 1.47 -5.61 12.12
CA TRP A 193 2.03 -6.14 10.88
C TRP A 193 1.04 -7.05 10.11
N GLN A 194 0.05 -7.64 10.78
CA GLN A 194 -0.97 -8.48 10.14
C GLN A 194 -1.91 -7.69 9.23
N LEU A 195 -1.99 -6.37 9.43
CA LEU A 195 -2.89 -5.49 8.66
C LEU A 195 -2.36 -5.17 7.26
N GLY A 196 -1.11 -5.50 6.96
CA GLY A 196 -0.44 -5.05 5.74
C GLY A 196 0.18 -3.66 5.87
N SER A 197 0.66 -3.13 4.75
CA SER A 197 1.49 -1.93 4.67
C SER A 197 1.14 -1.09 3.43
N LYS A 198 1.82 0.05 3.25
CA LYS A 198 1.67 0.82 2.02
C LYS A 198 2.23 0.03 0.82
N PRO A 199 1.77 0.28 -0.41
CA PRO A 199 2.17 -0.50 -1.59
C PRO A 199 3.65 -0.40 -1.96
N GLU A 200 4.39 0.56 -1.40
CA GLU A 200 5.83 0.70 -1.58
C GLU A 200 6.67 -0.18 -0.62
N ILE A 201 6.02 -0.83 0.36
CA ILE A 201 6.65 -1.73 1.33
C ILE A 201 6.36 -3.16 0.93
N GLN A 202 7.41 -3.98 0.77
CA GLN A 202 7.24 -5.38 0.38
C GLN A 202 6.67 -6.23 1.52
N VAL A 203 7.24 -6.08 2.72
CA VAL A 203 6.88 -6.85 3.90
C VAL A 203 6.54 -5.92 5.04
N ALA A 204 5.35 -6.08 5.62
CA ALA A 204 4.93 -5.28 6.77
C ALA A 204 5.79 -5.60 7.99
N THR A 205 6.32 -4.57 8.65
CA THR A 205 7.13 -4.69 9.86
C THR A 205 6.42 -4.07 11.06
N SER A 206 7.05 -4.10 12.24
CA SER A 206 6.56 -3.40 13.43
C SER A 206 6.44 -1.88 13.22
N VAL A 207 7.30 -1.32 12.35
CA VAL A 207 7.35 0.11 12.01
C VAL A 207 6.51 0.44 10.78
N HIS A 208 6.58 -0.41 9.75
CA HIS A 208 5.90 -0.19 8.47
C HIS A 208 4.66 -1.07 8.35
N ASN A 209 3.54 -0.61 8.90
CA ASN A 209 2.24 -1.24 8.75
C ASN A 209 1.12 -0.19 8.78
N HIS A 210 -0.11 -0.61 8.51
CA HIS A 210 -1.25 0.31 8.52
C HIS A 210 -1.59 0.87 9.91
N LEU A 211 -1.33 0.16 11.00
CA LEU A 211 -1.58 0.66 12.35
C LEU A 211 -0.66 1.84 12.67
N THR A 212 0.65 1.69 12.49
CA THR A 212 1.62 2.77 12.74
C THR A 212 1.44 3.92 11.75
N ALA A 213 1.15 3.63 10.48
CA ALA A 213 0.83 4.66 9.49
C ALA A 213 -0.43 5.44 9.88
N GLY A 214 -1.46 4.79 10.40
CA GLY A 214 -2.69 5.45 10.87
C GLY A 214 -2.45 6.35 12.08
N VAL A 215 -1.70 5.88 13.07
CA VAL A 215 -1.30 6.68 14.24
C VAL A 215 -0.50 7.92 13.82
N MET A 216 0.54 7.71 12.99
CA MET A 216 1.39 8.81 12.52
C MET A 216 0.62 9.81 11.65
N LYS A 217 -0.32 9.34 10.81
CA LYS A 217 -1.17 10.22 10.00
C LYS A 217 -2.09 11.06 10.90
N TYR A 218 -2.83 10.43 11.81
CA TYR A 218 -3.81 11.11 12.66
C TYR A 218 -3.18 12.24 13.49
N PHE A 219 -2.07 11.95 14.17
CA PHE A 219 -1.37 12.94 14.98
C PHE A 219 -0.55 13.93 14.13
N GLY A 220 -0.01 13.47 12.99
CA GLY A 220 0.79 14.28 12.08
C GLY A 220 0.00 15.35 11.34
N ASP A 221 -1.18 15.01 10.83
CA ASP A 221 -2.06 15.95 10.11
C ASP A 221 -2.53 17.09 11.02
N SER A 222 -2.66 16.82 12.32
CA SER A 222 -3.00 17.82 13.34
C SER A 222 -1.78 18.50 13.99
N PHE A 223 -0.55 18.12 13.64
CA PHE A 223 0.69 18.52 14.32
C PHE A 223 0.70 18.26 15.84
N ARG A 224 -0.08 17.29 16.32
CA ARG A 224 -0.21 16.90 17.74
C ARG A 224 0.57 15.63 18.04
N PHE A 225 1.89 15.68 17.91
CA PHE A 225 2.73 14.48 18.12
C PHE A 225 2.87 14.01 19.57
N GLY A 226 2.45 14.81 20.57
CA GLY A 226 2.60 14.49 21.99
C GLY A 226 2.09 13.11 22.42
N PRO A 227 0.83 12.74 22.10
CA PRO A 227 0.32 11.40 22.43
C PRO A 227 1.06 10.27 21.71
N ALA A 228 1.45 10.46 20.45
CA ALA A 228 2.25 9.49 19.71
C ALA A 228 3.63 9.28 20.33
N ILE A 229 4.28 10.36 20.79
CA ILE A 229 5.57 10.30 21.51
C ILE A 229 5.42 9.48 22.78
N GLN A 230 4.42 9.77 23.62
CA GLN A 230 4.17 9.03 24.87
C GLN A 230 3.95 7.54 24.60
N LEU A 231 3.18 7.21 23.56
CA LEU A 231 2.94 5.84 23.13
C LEU A 231 4.25 5.12 22.74
N PHE A 232 5.06 5.71 21.86
CA PHE A 232 6.30 5.07 21.39
C PHE A 232 7.40 5.06 22.45
N GLU A 233 7.51 6.08 23.30
CA GLU A 233 8.39 6.09 24.47
C GLU A 233 8.08 4.90 25.39
N LYS A 234 6.79 4.66 25.68
CA LYS A 234 6.36 3.51 26.48
C LYS A 234 6.86 2.20 25.87
N TYR A 235 6.78 2.00 24.56
CA TYR A 235 7.27 0.79 23.92
C TYR A 235 8.79 0.65 23.93
N ILE A 236 9.52 1.74 23.76
CA ILE A 236 10.99 1.73 23.85
C ILE A 236 11.45 1.47 25.29
N LEU A 237 10.75 1.98 26.29
CA LEU A 237 11.03 1.65 27.69
C LEU A 237 10.73 0.17 27.98
N LEU A 238 9.62 -0.36 27.46
CA LEU A 238 9.33 -1.80 27.55
C LEU A 238 10.35 -2.65 26.77
N PHE A 239 10.96 -2.12 25.71
CA PHE A 239 12.04 -2.77 24.96
C PHE A 239 13.27 -3.01 25.83
N LEU A 240 13.71 -2.00 26.59
CA LEU A 240 14.86 -2.11 27.50
C LEU A 240 14.73 -3.24 28.53
N VAL A 241 13.50 -3.70 28.78
CA VAL A 241 13.20 -4.79 29.72
C VAL A 241 12.96 -6.13 29.01
N ASN A 242 12.46 -6.13 27.77
CA ASN A 242 11.89 -7.33 27.12
C ASN A 242 12.50 -7.70 25.75
N TRP A 243 13.58 -7.06 25.28
CA TRP A 243 14.19 -7.35 23.96
C TRP A 243 13.21 -7.23 22.77
N LYS A 244 12.22 -6.34 22.88
CA LYS A 244 11.36 -5.87 21.78
C LYS A 244 12.14 -5.19 20.62
N ASP A 245 11.44 -4.53 19.70
CA ASP A 245 12.01 -4.05 18.44
C ASP A 245 12.62 -2.63 18.55
N ALA A 246 13.93 -2.50 18.34
CA ALA A 246 14.64 -1.20 18.35
C ALA A 246 14.23 -0.29 17.18
N GLU A 247 13.64 -0.85 16.12
CA GLU A 247 13.22 -0.07 14.94
C GLU A 247 12.07 0.91 15.27
N ILE A 248 11.31 0.67 16.35
CA ILE A 248 10.28 1.59 16.84
C ILE A 248 10.87 2.98 17.16
N GLY A 249 12.17 3.06 17.45
CA GLY A 249 12.91 4.31 17.56
C GLY A 249 12.78 5.21 16.33
N ALA A 250 12.54 4.65 15.14
CA ALA A 250 12.29 5.42 13.92
C ALA A 250 10.98 6.21 14.01
N LEU A 251 9.89 5.60 14.50
CA LEU A 251 8.59 6.26 14.68
C LEU A 251 8.69 7.35 15.75
N LEU A 252 9.36 7.07 16.86
CA LEU A 252 9.57 8.05 17.92
C LEU A 252 10.41 9.24 17.43
N ALA A 253 11.49 8.97 16.69
CA ALA A 253 12.32 10.03 16.11
C ALA A 253 11.55 10.89 15.12
N GLN A 254 10.71 10.29 14.26
CA GLN A 254 9.82 11.04 13.36
C GLN A 254 8.85 11.93 14.15
N ALA A 255 8.25 11.41 15.22
CA ALA A 255 7.32 12.18 16.04
C ALA A 255 8.01 13.36 16.77
N TYR A 256 9.22 13.16 17.31
CA TYR A 256 10.02 14.25 17.89
C TYR A 256 10.42 15.31 16.86
N ILE A 257 10.82 14.90 15.65
CA ILE A 257 11.11 15.85 14.56
C ILE A 257 9.86 16.66 14.24
N GLY A 258 8.69 16.02 14.17
CA GLY A 258 7.40 16.69 13.98
C GLY A 258 7.03 17.68 15.09
N GLN A 259 7.51 17.47 16.32
CA GLN A 259 7.35 18.40 17.45
C GLN A 259 8.51 19.43 17.55
N ASN A 260 9.40 19.49 16.57
CA ASN A 260 10.62 20.32 16.59
C ASN A 260 11.61 20.00 17.72
N GLU A 261 11.57 18.79 18.29
CA GLU A 261 12.52 18.31 19.30
C GLU A 261 13.69 17.52 18.68
N GLU A 262 14.37 18.15 17.72
CA GLU A 262 15.39 17.51 16.87
C GLU A 262 16.54 16.85 17.65
N VAL A 263 16.98 17.48 18.74
CA VAL A 263 18.09 16.96 19.56
C VAL A 263 17.73 15.61 20.21
N LYS A 264 16.49 15.49 20.69
CA LYS A 264 15.99 14.22 21.25
C LYS A 264 15.87 13.17 20.16
N ALA A 265 15.33 13.53 18.99
CA ALA A 265 15.24 12.63 17.85
C ALA A 265 16.60 12.06 17.45
N VAL A 266 17.63 12.90 17.32
CA VAL A 266 18.99 12.47 16.97
C VAL A 266 19.58 11.55 18.04
N LYS A 267 19.38 11.86 19.32
CA LYS A 267 19.84 11.01 20.43
C LYS A 267 19.20 9.63 20.39
N ILE A 268 17.88 9.57 20.18
CA ILE A 268 17.14 8.31 20.04
C ILE A 268 17.63 7.51 18.84
N MET A 269 17.79 8.13 17.67
CA MET A 269 18.32 7.44 16.49
C MET A 269 19.71 6.87 16.76
N TYR A 270 20.60 7.65 17.39
CA TYR A 270 21.95 7.21 17.73
C TYR A 270 21.96 6.03 18.71
N GLU A 271 21.16 6.08 19.77
CA GLU A 271 21.07 5.00 20.76
C GLU A 271 20.52 3.71 20.15
N ASN A 272 19.48 3.79 19.31
CA ASN A 272 18.89 2.61 18.67
C ASN A 272 19.78 2.05 17.55
N LEU A 273 20.45 2.89 16.74
CA LEU A 273 21.39 2.43 15.70
C LEU A 273 22.63 1.75 16.28
N LYS A 274 23.02 2.01 17.53
CA LYS A 274 24.08 1.22 18.20
C LYS A 274 23.66 -0.23 18.42
N ILE A 275 22.37 -0.46 18.62
CA ILE A 275 21.82 -1.79 18.89
C ILE A 275 21.53 -2.50 17.57
N THR A 276 20.89 -1.81 16.63
CA THR A 276 20.53 -2.33 15.31
C THR A 276 21.09 -1.44 14.19
N PRO A 277 22.40 -1.56 13.86
CA PRO A 277 23.05 -0.69 12.87
C PRO A 277 22.47 -0.80 11.46
N MET A 278 21.95 -1.97 11.11
CA MET A 278 21.48 -2.30 9.75
C MET A 278 20.03 -1.87 9.49
N SER A 279 19.37 -1.27 10.49
CA SER A 279 17.94 -0.89 10.43
C SER A 279 17.70 0.24 9.43
N TYR A 280 17.18 -0.10 8.24
CA TYR A 280 16.86 0.89 7.22
C TYR A 280 15.81 1.93 7.66
N PRO A 281 14.78 1.63 8.49
CA PRO A 281 13.84 2.64 8.95
C PRO A 281 14.52 3.75 9.75
N LEU A 282 15.42 3.40 10.68
CA LEU A 282 16.20 4.37 11.46
C LEU A 282 17.13 5.20 10.57
N LEU A 283 17.84 4.52 9.65
CA LEU A 283 18.72 5.19 8.68
C LEU A 283 17.93 6.15 7.79
N HIS A 284 16.72 5.80 7.34
CA HIS A 284 15.87 6.68 6.54
C HIS A 284 15.47 7.95 7.26
N VAL A 285 15.08 7.85 8.54
CA VAL A 285 14.74 9.03 9.35
C VAL A 285 15.96 9.94 9.49
N GLN A 286 17.14 9.36 9.71
CA GLN A 286 18.39 10.12 9.78
C GLN A 286 18.75 10.78 8.44
N VAL A 287 18.57 10.08 7.32
CA VAL A 287 18.76 10.62 5.96
C VAL A 287 17.82 11.79 5.72
N ASP A 288 16.52 11.65 6.02
CA ASP A 288 15.54 12.72 5.82
C ASP A 288 15.82 13.92 6.71
N PHE A 289 16.25 13.70 7.95
CA PHE A 289 16.73 14.76 8.83
C PHE A 289 17.93 15.51 8.23
N LEU A 290 18.97 14.80 7.77
CA LEU A 290 20.15 15.42 7.16
C LEU A 290 19.81 16.18 5.87
N ARG A 291 18.91 15.65 5.05
CA ARG A 291 18.42 16.32 3.84
C ARG A 291 17.70 17.62 4.18
N SER A 292 16.89 17.66 5.24
CA SER A 292 16.24 18.90 5.71
C SER A 292 17.27 19.97 6.13
N LYS A 293 18.44 19.54 6.63
CA LYS A 293 19.58 20.40 7.00
C LYS A 293 20.55 20.66 5.84
N LYS A 294 20.23 20.21 4.62
CA LYS A 294 21.06 20.33 3.41
C LYS A 294 22.45 19.68 3.54
N GLN A 295 22.60 18.71 4.45
CA GLN A 295 23.81 17.94 4.67
C GLN A 295 23.82 16.70 3.74
N TYR A 296 23.84 16.94 2.43
CA TYR A 296 23.59 15.88 1.44
C TYR A 296 24.72 14.85 1.35
N ASP A 297 25.98 15.22 1.59
CA ASP A 297 27.11 14.29 1.55
C ASP A 297 27.01 13.21 2.65
N MET A 298 26.59 13.60 3.85
CA MET A 298 26.34 12.66 4.94
C MET A 298 25.10 11.81 4.66
N ALA A 299 24.03 12.42 4.14
CA ALA A 299 22.82 11.72 3.74
C ALA A 299 23.13 10.64 2.68
N LEU A 300 24.03 10.92 1.73
CA LEU A 300 24.43 9.97 0.69
C LEU A 300 25.13 8.75 1.26
N LYS A 301 26.06 8.94 2.21
CA LYS A 301 26.78 7.83 2.86
C LYS A 301 25.81 6.88 3.56
N LEU A 302 24.84 7.43 4.30
CA LEU A 302 23.83 6.65 5.01
C LEU A 302 22.83 6.00 4.06
N ALA A 303 22.39 6.69 3.00
CA ALA A 303 21.47 6.11 2.02
C ALA A 303 22.10 4.95 1.24
N LYS A 304 23.39 5.07 0.86
CA LYS A 304 24.15 3.96 0.27
C LYS A 304 24.27 2.78 1.24
N PHE A 305 24.55 3.07 2.51
CA PHE A 305 24.60 2.04 3.53
C PHE A 305 23.26 1.32 3.67
N ALA A 306 22.14 2.04 3.72
CA ALA A 306 20.80 1.44 3.78
C ALA A 306 20.47 0.55 2.57
N VAL A 307 20.88 0.94 1.36
CA VAL A 307 20.74 0.10 0.16
C VAL A 307 21.61 -1.16 0.24
N ASN A 308 22.86 -1.02 0.71
CA ASN A 308 23.76 -2.17 0.84
C ASN A 308 23.26 -3.19 1.87
N THR A 309 22.64 -2.74 2.97
CA THR A 309 22.09 -3.64 3.99
C THR A 309 20.75 -4.24 3.60
N THR A 310 19.93 -3.50 2.83
CA THR A 310 18.58 -3.93 2.44
C THR A 310 18.30 -3.62 0.96
N PRO A 311 18.93 -4.36 0.02
CA PRO A 311 18.80 -4.10 -1.41
C PRO A 311 17.47 -4.59 -2.00
N SER A 312 16.73 -5.46 -1.31
CA SER A 312 15.42 -5.94 -1.77
C SER A 312 14.29 -4.93 -1.60
N GLU A 313 14.45 -3.94 -0.71
CA GLU A 313 13.38 -2.98 -0.39
C GLU A 313 13.39 -1.79 -1.35
N PHE A 314 12.27 -1.53 -2.02
CA PHE A 314 12.13 -0.40 -2.95
C PHE A 314 12.45 0.95 -2.29
N LEU A 315 12.04 1.14 -1.03
CA LEU A 315 12.21 2.42 -0.36
C LEU A 315 13.67 2.83 -0.17
N THR A 316 14.60 1.89 -0.01
CA THR A 316 16.03 2.21 0.18
C THR A 316 16.61 2.82 -1.10
N TRP A 317 16.30 2.23 -2.25
CA TRP A 317 16.68 2.74 -3.57
C TRP A 317 15.97 4.05 -3.92
N ALA A 318 14.68 4.16 -3.61
CA ALA A 318 13.93 5.40 -3.80
C ALA A 318 14.52 6.55 -2.97
N LYS A 319 14.90 6.28 -1.70
CA LYS A 319 15.55 7.26 -0.83
C LYS A 319 16.92 7.67 -1.34
N LEU A 320 17.73 6.71 -1.80
CA LEU A 320 19.04 7.00 -2.41
C LEU A 320 18.90 7.85 -3.68
N THR A 321 17.92 7.54 -4.53
CA THR A 321 17.59 8.35 -5.71
C THR A 321 17.20 9.79 -5.32
N GLU A 322 16.38 9.96 -4.27
CA GLU A 322 16.02 11.28 -3.75
C GLU A 322 17.25 12.10 -3.33
N VAL A 323 18.24 11.47 -2.68
CA VAL A 323 19.50 12.12 -2.26
C VAL A 323 20.37 12.50 -3.47
N TYR A 324 20.48 11.63 -4.48
CA TYR A 324 21.24 11.95 -5.69
C TYR A 324 20.63 13.12 -6.48
N ILE A 325 19.30 13.20 -6.54
CA ILE A 325 18.60 14.35 -7.12
C ILE A 325 18.91 15.63 -6.32
N ASP A 326 18.95 15.55 -4.99
CA ASP A 326 19.26 16.71 -4.14
C ASP A 326 20.72 17.19 -4.29
N LEU A 327 21.67 16.28 -4.57
CA LEU A 327 23.07 16.58 -4.88
C LEU A 327 23.30 17.12 -6.30
N GLY A 328 22.34 16.93 -7.21
CA GLY A 328 22.49 17.25 -8.63
C GLY A 328 23.27 16.20 -9.43
N ASP A 329 23.49 15.00 -8.86
CA ASP A 329 24.10 13.89 -9.58
C ASP A 329 23.03 13.05 -10.28
N TYR A 330 22.55 13.59 -11.40
CA TYR A 330 21.42 13.04 -12.15
C TYR A 330 21.74 11.71 -12.85
N ARG A 331 23.02 11.45 -13.16
CA ARG A 331 23.45 10.18 -13.77
C ARG A 331 23.29 9.04 -12.79
N ASN A 332 23.81 9.22 -11.57
CA ASN A 332 23.66 8.22 -10.53
C ASN A 332 22.22 8.10 -10.04
N ALA A 333 21.45 9.21 -10.03
CA ALA A 333 20.00 9.14 -9.75
C ALA A 333 19.27 8.22 -10.74
N LEU A 334 19.50 8.36 -12.05
CA LEU A 334 18.87 7.52 -13.08
C LEU A 334 19.32 6.06 -12.99
N LEU A 335 20.61 5.82 -12.77
CA LEU A 335 21.13 4.47 -12.58
C LEU A 335 20.51 3.78 -11.37
N THR A 336 20.46 4.49 -10.24
CA THR A 336 19.85 4.01 -8.99
C THR A 336 18.37 3.69 -9.20
N LEU A 337 17.64 4.57 -9.91
CA LEU A 337 16.23 4.37 -10.18
C LEU A 337 15.95 3.16 -11.07
N ASN A 338 16.83 2.87 -12.04
CA ASN A 338 16.73 1.68 -12.88
C ASN A 338 16.99 0.38 -12.10
N SER A 339 17.77 0.46 -11.02
CA SER A 339 18.05 -0.67 -10.13
C SER A 339 17.01 -0.88 -9.04
N CYS A 340 15.97 -0.03 -8.94
CA CYS A 340 14.92 -0.18 -7.95
C CYS A 340 14.15 -1.51 -8.14
N PRO A 341 13.99 -2.34 -7.09
CA PRO A 341 13.09 -3.49 -7.15
C PRO A 341 11.65 -2.98 -7.27
N MET A 342 10.90 -3.52 -8.24
CA MET A 342 9.53 -3.11 -8.51
C MET A 342 8.56 -4.18 -8.03
N PHE A 343 7.54 -3.76 -7.30
CA PHE A 343 6.51 -4.65 -6.77
C PHE A 343 5.19 -4.44 -7.49
N THR A 344 4.48 -5.54 -7.72
CA THR A 344 3.10 -5.51 -8.22
C THR A 344 2.20 -4.84 -7.21
N TYR A 345 1.45 -3.84 -7.65
CA TYR A 345 0.46 -3.17 -6.82
C TYR A 345 -0.72 -4.09 -6.53
N SER A 346 -1.06 -4.26 -5.26
CA SER A 346 -2.32 -4.86 -4.83
C SER A 346 -3.39 -3.78 -4.76
N GLU A 347 -4.49 -3.97 -5.47
CA GLU A 347 -5.63 -3.07 -5.35
C GLU A 347 -6.22 -3.10 -3.94
N ARG A 348 -6.82 -1.98 -3.53
CA ARG A 348 -7.53 -1.90 -2.25
C ARG A 348 -8.67 -2.90 -2.22
N ASP A 349 -8.89 -3.48 -1.05
CA ASP A 349 -9.97 -4.44 -0.83
C ASP A 349 -11.33 -3.84 -1.18
N MET A 350 -11.95 -4.40 -2.22
CA MET A 350 -13.27 -4.01 -2.70
C MET A 350 -14.02 -5.25 -3.17
N HIS A 351 -15.35 -5.24 -3.07
CA HIS A 351 -16.19 -6.29 -3.63
C HIS A 351 -16.99 -5.75 -4.80
N ARG A 352 -17.16 -6.56 -5.84
CA ARG A 352 -17.99 -6.20 -7.00
C ARG A 352 -19.45 -6.33 -6.60
N MET A 353 -20.15 -5.19 -6.58
CA MET A 353 -21.57 -5.18 -6.30
C MET A 353 -22.42 -5.53 -7.53
N PRO A 354 -23.59 -6.16 -7.33
CA PRO A 354 -24.65 -6.18 -8.32
C PRO A 354 -25.05 -4.77 -8.77
N ALA A 355 -25.53 -4.64 -10.01
CA ALA A 355 -25.97 -3.37 -10.53
C ALA A 355 -27.24 -2.90 -9.78
N PRO A 356 -27.25 -1.69 -9.20
CA PRO A 356 -28.39 -1.22 -8.43
C PRO A 356 -29.61 -1.00 -9.34
N SER A 357 -30.80 -1.36 -8.86
CA SER A 357 -32.07 -1.13 -9.57
C SER A 357 -32.41 0.36 -9.65
N LYS A 358 -31.99 1.12 -8.63
CA LYS A 358 -32.16 2.57 -8.52
C LYS A 358 -31.06 3.15 -7.64
N THR A 359 -30.58 4.34 -7.98
CA THR A 359 -29.56 5.07 -7.21
C THR A 359 -30.16 6.39 -6.71
N HIS A 360 -29.95 6.69 -5.43
CA HIS A 360 -30.34 7.94 -4.79
C HIS A 360 -29.09 8.62 -4.24
N LEU A 361 -28.72 9.78 -4.79
CA LEU A 361 -27.56 10.57 -4.34
C LEU A 361 -28.06 11.98 -3.97
N PRO A 362 -28.56 12.18 -2.74
CA PRO A 362 -29.12 13.46 -2.35
C PRO A 362 -28.03 14.51 -2.22
N ILE A 363 -28.29 15.70 -2.75
CA ILE A 363 -27.46 16.88 -2.57
C ILE A 363 -28.07 17.72 -1.46
N LYS A 364 -27.26 18.13 -0.48
CA LYS A 364 -27.73 18.96 0.63
C LYS A 364 -28.20 20.34 0.11
N PRO A 365 -29.32 20.88 0.60
CA PRO A 365 -29.83 22.19 0.17
C PRO A 365 -28.79 23.31 0.29
N ASP A 366 -27.98 23.31 1.36
CA ASP A 366 -26.93 24.31 1.57
C ASP A 366 -25.87 24.27 0.45
N ILE A 367 -25.54 23.08 -0.06
CA ILE A 367 -24.59 22.91 -1.16
C ILE A 367 -25.19 23.46 -2.46
N ILE A 368 -26.47 23.17 -2.74
CA ILE A 368 -27.17 23.74 -3.91
C ILE A 368 -27.17 25.27 -3.81
N SER A 369 -27.49 25.81 -2.63
CA SER A 369 -27.54 27.25 -2.40
C SER A 369 -26.19 27.94 -2.46
N SER A 370 -25.09 27.20 -2.23
CA SER A 370 -23.73 27.74 -2.26
C SER A 370 -23.22 28.05 -3.66
N GLY A 371 -23.88 27.53 -4.71
CA GLY A 371 -23.41 27.65 -6.09
C GLY A 371 -22.12 26.88 -6.39
N VAL A 372 -21.60 26.09 -5.44
CA VAL A 372 -20.39 25.26 -5.61
C VAL A 372 -20.62 24.12 -6.60
N MET A 373 -21.86 23.64 -6.72
CA MET A 373 -22.20 22.64 -7.71
C MET A 373 -22.55 23.33 -9.03
N GLU A 374 -21.73 23.09 -10.05
CA GLU A 374 -22.05 23.46 -11.43
C GLU A 374 -23.18 22.55 -11.93
N GLU A 375 -24.27 23.14 -12.45
CA GLU A 375 -25.48 22.41 -12.85
C GLU A 375 -25.26 21.43 -14.03
N ASP A 376 -24.13 21.55 -14.76
CA ASP A 376 -23.84 20.78 -15.98
C ASP A 376 -22.40 20.22 -16.00
N ALA A 377 -22.13 19.15 -15.25
CA ALA A 377 -20.93 18.33 -15.43
C ALA A 377 -21.10 17.24 -16.51
N VAL A 378 -22.33 16.73 -16.68
CA VAL A 378 -22.64 15.57 -17.53
C VAL A 378 -22.44 15.85 -19.03
N GLY A 379 -22.51 17.12 -19.46
CA GLY A 379 -22.26 17.51 -20.86
C GLY A 379 -20.78 17.73 -21.21
N ARG A 380 -19.90 17.95 -20.22
CA ARG A 380 -18.49 18.32 -20.43
C ARG A 380 -17.52 17.15 -20.46
N GLU A 381 -17.89 15.97 -19.93
CA GLU A 381 -17.04 14.77 -20.03
C GLU A 381 -16.81 14.35 -21.50
N THR A 382 -17.75 14.66 -22.39
CA THR A 382 -17.63 14.45 -23.84
C THR A 382 -16.75 15.48 -24.57
N GLU A 383 -16.32 16.55 -23.92
CA GLU A 383 -15.51 17.63 -24.51
C GLU A 383 -14.01 17.54 -24.19
N ALA A 384 -13.60 16.59 -23.34
CA ALA A 384 -12.20 16.43 -22.99
C ALA A 384 -11.39 15.89 -24.18
N ASP A 385 -10.21 16.49 -24.43
CA ASP A 385 -9.33 16.10 -25.53
C ASP A 385 -8.97 14.60 -25.43
N PRO A 386 -9.19 13.80 -26.49
CA PRO A 386 -8.86 12.38 -26.51
C PRO A 386 -7.40 12.07 -26.14
N ASN A 387 -6.47 12.99 -26.38
CA ASN A 387 -5.07 12.82 -26.00
C ASN A 387 -4.85 12.90 -24.48
N LEU A 388 -5.65 13.71 -23.77
CA LEU A 388 -5.58 13.79 -22.30
C LEU A 388 -6.12 12.50 -21.66
N HIS A 389 -7.19 11.92 -22.23
CA HIS A 389 -7.74 10.64 -21.77
C HIS A 389 -6.78 9.46 -21.95
N ARG A 390 -5.88 9.53 -22.93
CA ARG A 390 -4.93 8.46 -23.26
C ARG A 390 -3.63 8.53 -22.46
N LEU A 391 -3.45 9.52 -21.58
CA LEU A 391 -2.26 9.61 -20.76
C LEU A 391 -2.17 8.37 -19.85
N PRO A 392 -1.04 7.62 -19.86
CA PRO A 392 -0.93 6.38 -19.07
C PRO A 392 -0.56 6.64 -17.60
N ALA A 393 -0.02 7.82 -17.28
CA ALA A 393 0.47 8.15 -15.94
C ALA A 393 -0.57 8.02 -14.81
N PRO A 394 -1.85 8.40 -14.99
CA PRO A 394 -2.88 8.23 -13.97
C PRO A 394 -3.18 6.76 -13.60
N ALA A 395 -2.79 5.80 -14.45
CA ALA A 395 -2.97 4.37 -14.19
C ALA A 395 -1.76 3.74 -13.48
N LEU A 396 -0.71 4.51 -13.15
CA LEU A 396 0.43 4.02 -12.39
C LEU A 396 0.12 3.97 -10.90
N HIS A 397 0.50 2.88 -10.25
CA HIS A 397 0.24 2.66 -8.83
C HIS A 397 1.50 2.14 -8.10
N GLY A 398 1.50 2.26 -6.77
CA GLY A 398 2.56 1.77 -5.89
C GLY A 398 3.98 2.21 -6.30
N THR A 399 4.90 1.25 -6.39
CA THR A 399 6.30 1.49 -6.74
C THR A 399 6.46 2.22 -8.08
N PHE A 400 5.63 1.90 -9.09
CA PHE A 400 5.68 2.56 -10.41
C PHE A 400 5.27 4.04 -10.34
N ALA A 401 4.23 4.36 -9.57
CA ALA A 401 3.81 5.75 -9.36
C ALA A 401 4.90 6.56 -8.63
N LYS A 402 5.52 5.98 -7.60
CA LYS A 402 6.60 6.62 -6.85
C LYS A 402 7.86 6.79 -7.71
N ALA A 403 8.24 5.79 -8.50
CA ALA A 403 9.35 5.89 -9.46
C ALA A 403 9.10 6.96 -10.53
N TYR A 404 7.87 7.02 -11.07
CA TYR A 404 7.47 8.07 -12.01
C TYR A 404 7.52 9.46 -11.37
N THR A 405 7.15 9.59 -10.10
CA THR A 405 7.29 10.85 -9.34
C THR A 405 8.76 11.29 -9.20
N LEU A 406 9.68 10.34 -9.04
CA LEU A 406 11.13 10.64 -9.03
C LEU A 406 11.63 11.05 -10.42
N LEU A 407 11.16 10.41 -11.49
CA LEU A 407 11.47 10.79 -12.87
C LEU A 407 10.97 12.20 -13.20
N THR A 408 9.72 12.53 -12.84
CA THR A 408 9.17 13.87 -13.10
C THR A 408 9.89 14.92 -12.27
N ARG A 409 10.29 14.61 -11.04
CA ARG A 409 11.14 15.49 -10.22
C ARG A 409 12.51 15.73 -10.87
N LEU A 410 13.11 14.71 -11.46
CA LEU A 410 14.38 14.84 -12.17
C LEU A 410 14.20 15.67 -13.46
N ALA A 411 13.18 15.38 -14.26
CA ALA A 411 12.83 16.15 -15.46
C ALA A 411 12.56 17.63 -15.13
N ALA A 412 11.91 17.92 -14.01
CA ALA A 412 11.66 19.30 -13.56
C ALA A 412 12.93 20.05 -13.15
N ARG A 413 14.01 19.34 -12.79
CA ARG A 413 15.30 19.95 -12.40
C ARG A 413 16.21 20.25 -13.59
N ILE A 414 16.29 19.35 -14.57
CA ILE A 414 17.25 19.47 -15.69
C ILE A 414 16.59 19.75 -17.05
N GLY A 415 15.28 19.61 -17.17
CA GLY A 415 14.57 19.69 -18.44
C GLY A 415 14.59 18.38 -19.24
N TRP A 416 13.76 18.31 -20.27
CA TRP A 416 13.54 17.08 -21.04
C TRP A 416 14.77 16.66 -21.87
N ASP A 417 15.41 17.62 -22.53
CA ASP A 417 16.54 17.34 -23.42
C ASP A 417 17.77 16.84 -22.65
N ASP A 418 18.08 17.44 -21.50
CA ASP A 418 19.20 17.03 -20.67
C ASP A 418 18.93 15.71 -19.96
N LEU A 419 17.66 15.39 -19.66
CA LEU A 419 17.26 14.05 -19.23
C LEU A 419 17.53 13.00 -20.31
N LEU A 420 17.19 13.28 -21.58
CA LEU A 420 17.49 12.37 -22.69
C LEU A 420 19.00 12.19 -22.91
N LYS A 421 19.79 13.25 -22.77
CA LYS A 421 21.26 13.16 -22.81
C LYS A 421 21.80 12.31 -21.66
N CYS A 422 21.33 12.52 -20.43
CA CYS A 422 21.72 11.70 -19.30
C CYS A 422 21.36 10.23 -19.55
N ARG A 423 20.15 9.97 -20.08
CA ARG A 423 19.70 8.62 -20.45
C ARG A 423 20.64 7.97 -21.48
N SER A 424 21.00 8.66 -22.55
CA SER A 424 21.90 8.10 -23.58
C SER A 424 23.32 7.87 -23.09
N THR A 425 23.77 8.57 -22.03
CA THR A 425 25.10 8.30 -21.44
C THR A 425 25.11 7.11 -20.49
N VAL A 426 23.98 6.82 -19.85
CA VAL A 426 23.89 5.81 -18.78
C VAL A 426 23.35 4.48 -19.30
N PHE A 427 22.46 4.51 -20.30
CA PHE A 427 21.82 3.32 -20.85
C PHE A 427 22.30 3.05 -22.27
N VAL A 428 22.49 1.76 -22.57
CA VAL A 428 22.75 1.29 -23.93
C VAL A 428 21.52 1.56 -24.77
N MET A 429 21.68 2.29 -25.86
CA MET A 429 20.58 2.59 -26.78
C MET A 429 20.25 1.36 -27.63
N GLU A 430 18.98 1.19 -28.06
CA GLU A 430 18.56 0.03 -28.88
C GLU A 430 19.47 -0.19 -30.10
N GLU A 431 19.96 0.88 -30.70
CA GLU A 431 20.81 0.85 -31.88
C GLU A 431 22.23 0.34 -31.57
N GLU A 432 22.76 0.66 -30.39
CA GLU A 432 24.03 0.13 -29.89
C GLU A 432 23.90 -1.34 -29.50
N TYR A 433 22.77 -1.72 -28.90
CA TYR A 433 22.46 -3.12 -28.60
C TYR A 433 22.32 -3.96 -29.87
N ARG A 434 21.60 -3.46 -30.90
CA ARG A 434 21.47 -4.13 -32.20
C ARG A 434 22.83 -4.26 -32.90
N MET A 435 23.68 -3.23 -32.86
CA MET A 435 25.03 -3.30 -33.42
C MET A 435 25.95 -4.25 -32.65
N GLN A 436 25.83 -4.35 -31.32
CA GLN A 436 26.58 -5.34 -30.54
C GLN A 436 26.12 -6.76 -30.85
N LYS A 437 24.81 -7.00 -30.93
CA LYS A 437 24.23 -8.30 -31.31
C LYS A 437 24.64 -8.71 -32.72
N ALA A 438 24.58 -7.78 -33.69
CA ALA A 438 25.06 -8.03 -35.05
C ALA A 438 26.57 -8.33 -35.10
N LYS A 439 27.40 -7.62 -34.33
CA LYS A 439 28.84 -7.89 -34.21
C LYS A 439 29.15 -9.22 -33.53
N GLU A 440 28.31 -9.68 -32.60
CA GLU A 440 28.44 -11.00 -31.98
C GLU A 440 28.03 -12.13 -32.94
N GLU A 441 26.99 -11.92 -33.73
CA GLU A 441 26.56 -12.85 -34.79
C GLU A 441 27.62 -12.95 -35.91
N GLU A 442 28.24 -11.84 -36.32
CA GLU A 442 29.37 -11.84 -37.26
C GLU A 442 30.60 -12.59 -36.71
N LYS A 443 30.88 -12.50 -35.40
CA LYS A 443 31.97 -13.25 -34.74
C LYS A 443 31.72 -14.75 -34.65
N LYS A 444 30.46 -15.18 -34.52
CA LYS A 444 30.08 -16.61 -34.54
C LYS A 444 30.04 -17.20 -35.97
N GLY A 445 30.04 -16.36 -37.01
CA GLY A 445 29.92 -16.76 -38.42
C GLY A 445 31.22 -17.05 -39.18
N ASN A 446 32.41 -16.96 -38.57
CA ASN A 446 33.68 -17.25 -39.26
C ASN A 446 34.09 -18.73 -39.07
N PRO A 447 34.03 -19.60 -40.11
CA PRO A 447 34.49 -20.97 -39.99
C PRO A 447 36.02 -21.00 -40.10
N VAL A 448 36.68 -21.44 -39.03
CA VAL A 448 38.12 -21.76 -39.03
C VAL A 448 38.35 -22.93 -39.98
N GLN A 449 39.15 -22.72 -41.02
CA GLN A 449 39.65 -23.78 -41.90
C GLN A 449 40.48 -24.79 -41.09
N ILE A 450 39.96 -26.01 -40.94
CA ILE A 450 40.65 -27.14 -40.30
C ILE A 450 41.67 -27.73 -41.28
N GLN A 451 42.96 -27.55 -41.01
CA GLN A 451 44.01 -28.44 -41.52
C GLN A 451 44.18 -29.61 -40.54
N LYS A 452 43.92 -30.84 -41.02
CA LYS A 452 44.13 -32.09 -40.29
C LYS A 452 45.63 -32.40 -40.13
N PRO A 453 46.09 -32.78 -38.92
CA PRO A 453 47.24 -33.66 -38.76
C PRO A 453 46.80 -35.11 -38.55
N LYS A 454 47.67 -36.02 -39.01
CA LYS A 454 47.55 -37.47 -39.02
C LYS A 454 47.52 -38.09 -37.62
N GLU A 455 46.77 -39.18 -37.53
CA GLU A 455 46.76 -40.16 -36.45
C GLU A 455 48.14 -40.83 -36.29
N ASP A 456 48.53 -41.08 -35.03
CA ASP A 456 49.25 -42.28 -34.65
C ASP A 456 48.88 -42.66 -33.20
N SER A 457 48.92 -43.95 -32.96
CA SER A 457 48.03 -44.69 -32.09
C SER A 457 48.74 -45.38 -30.92
N VAL A 458 47.97 -45.62 -29.85
CA VAL A 458 48.08 -46.70 -28.84
C VAL A 458 49.11 -46.54 -27.69
N SER A 459 48.61 -46.45 -26.46
CA SER A 459 48.75 -47.55 -25.46
C SER A 459 47.84 -47.36 -24.25
N GLN A 460 47.22 -48.48 -23.88
CA GLN A 460 46.17 -48.70 -22.89
C GLN A 460 46.72 -48.76 -21.46
N SER A 461 45.88 -48.43 -20.48
CA SER A 461 45.45 -49.40 -19.45
C SER A 461 44.39 -48.78 -18.52
N GLU A 462 43.15 -49.24 -18.65
CA GLU A 462 42.08 -49.11 -17.66
C GLU A 462 42.12 -50.32 -16.70
N THR A 463 41.79 -50.07 -15.43
CA THR A 463 41.19 -51.06 -14.53
C THR A 463 39.97 -50.43 -13.87
N LEU A 464 38.84 -51.14 -14.00
CA LEU A 464 37.49 -50.79 -13.57
C LEU A 464 37.30 -50.85 -12.05
N ALA A 465 36.40 -50.03 -11.51
CA ALA A 465 35.33 -50.49 -10.60
C ALA A 465 34.22 -49.43 -10.45
N GLU A 466 33.00 -49.95 -10.47
CA GLU A 466 31.67 -49.35 -10.34
C GLU A 466 31.45 -48.51 -9.08
N GLN A 467 30.57 -47.50 -9.13
CA GLN A 467 29.50 -47.32 -8.13
C GLN A 467 28.44 -46.28 -8.54
N GLU A 468 27.27 -46.47 -7.93
CA GLU A 468 25.92 -46.05 -8.28
C GLU A 468 25.58 -44.57 -7.98
N ASN A 469 24.45 -44.16 -8.58
CA ASN A 469 23.69 -42.94 -8.33
C ASN A 469 23.38 -42.68 -6.84
N GLU A 470 23.49 -41.43 -6.42
CA GLU A 470 22.55 -40.79 -5.48
C GLU A 470 22.43 -39.29 -5.79
N GLU A 471 21.20 -38.79 -5.82
CA GLU A 471 20.81 -37.42 -6.17
C GLU A 471 20.76 -36.46 -4.94
N GLN A 472 20.98 -35.16 -5.24
CA GLN A 472 20.68 -33.91 -4.49
C GLN A 472 21.69 -33.41 -3.44
N PRO A 473 21.76 -32.09 -3.15
CA PRO A 473 21.46 -30.88 -3.92
C PRO A 473 22.67 -29.90 -4.02
N GLN A 474 22.73 -29.06 -5.06
CA GLN A 474 23.76 -28.01 -5.19
C GLN A 474 23.46 -26.81 -4.28
N GLU A 475 24.33 -26.59 -3.30
CA GLU A 475 24.48 -25.33 -2.56
C GLU A 475 25.12 -24.27 -3.47
N GLU A 476 24.41 -23.18 -3.73
CA GLU A 476 24.98 -21.94 -4.27
C GLU A 476 25.69 -21.19 -3.14
N GLY A 477 27.00 -21.42 -3.02
CA GLY A 477 27.86 -20.63 -2.15
C GLY A 477 29.22 -20.41 -2.81
N SER A 478 29.39 -19.30 -3.53
CA SER A 478 30.67 -18.57 -3.60
C SER A 478 30.57 -17.30 -4.45
N LEU A 479 30.18 -16.17 -3.86
CA LEU A 479 30.52 -14.83 -4.38
C LEU A 479 30.75 -13.77 -3.28
N SER A 480 30.78 -14.16 -1.99
CA SER A 480 30.93 -13.20 -0.88
C SER A 480 32.35 -13.02 -0.35
N GLU A 481 33.36 -13.76 -0.82
CA GLU A 481 34.69 -13.76 -0.17
C GLU A 481 35.75 -12.81 -0.78
N LYS A 482 35.37 -11.78 -1.55
CA LYS A 482 36.37 -10.84 -2.10
C LYS A 482 36.04 -9.35 -1.94
N MET A 483 35.38 -8.97 -0.85
CA MET A 483 35.22 -7.55 -0.47
C MET A 483 35.53 -7.26 1.01
N GLU A 484 36.32 -8.09 1.67
CA GLU A 484 36.91 -7.74 2.97
C GLU A 484 38.35 -7.29 2.79
N ASN A 485 38.54 -5.96 2.89
CA ASN A 485 39.70 -5.24 3.41
C ASN A 485 39.88 -3.91 2.66
N ILE A 486 39.24 -2.86 3.16
CA ILE A 486 39.68 -1.48 2.90
C ILE A 486 39.83 -0.80 4.25
N ASP A 487 41.08 -0.69 4.68
CA ASP A 487 41.54 0.09 5.82
C ASP A 487 41.44 1.59 5.48
N LEU A 488 40.85 2.38 6.37
CA LEU A 488 40.60 3.81 6.20
C LEU A 488 41.67 4.60 6.94
N ASN A 489 42.89 4.64 6.40
CA ASN A 489 43.93 5.64 6.70
C ASN A 489 45.13 5.48 5.75
N ASP A 490 45.20 6.24 4.64
CA ASP A 490 46.40 7.02 4.31
C ASP A 490 46.20 7.87 3.04
N GLU A 491 46.58 9.14 3.11
CA GLU A 491 46.82 9.97 1.92
C GLU A 491 48.28 9.80 1.47
N THR A 492 48.48 9.65 0.15
CA THR A 492 49.54 10.25 -0.70
C THR A 492 50.28 9.31 -1.67
N LYS A 493 50.27 9.74 -2.94
CA LYS A 493 51.21 9.49 -4.07
C LYS A 493 51.26 8.12 -4.75
N GLY A 494 51.09 8.17 -6.09
CA GLY A 494 51.84 7.31 -7.02
C GLY A 494 51.05 6.78 -8.21
N ALA A 495 51.39 7.23 -9.41
CA ALA A 495 50.85 6.75 -10.69
C ALA A 495 51.40 5.36 -11.08
N GLY A 496 50.60 4.52 -11.74
CA GLY A 496 51.12 3.35 -12.47
C GLY A 496 50.10 2.28 -12.93
N LYS A 497 49.82 2.28 -14.24
CA LYS A 497 49.47 1.18 -15.19
C LYS A 497 48.32 0.21 -14.90
N GLU A 498 47.36 0.22 -15.83
CA GLU A 498 46.28 -0.75 -16.02
C GLU A 498 46.79 -2.07 -16.65
N ASP A 499 46.35 -3.21 -16.11
CA ASP A 499 46.33 -4.51 -16.79
C ASP A 499 44.92 -5.11 -16.64
N GLY A 500 44.30 -5.45 -17.78
CA GLY A 500 42.88 -5.83 -17.88
C GLY A 500 42.59 -7.28 -17.48
N ILE A 501 41.50 -7.47 -16.72
CA ILE A 501 40.95 -8.77 -16.30
C ILE A 501 39.95 -9.28 -17.38
N LYS A 502 40.12 -10.53 -17.82
CA LYS A 502 39.20 -11.22 -18.76
C LYS A 502 38.04 -11.86 -17.99
N ILE A 503 36.80 -11.62 -18.43
CA ILE A 503 35.56 -12.21 -17.90
C ILE A 503 35.06 -13.28 -18.88
N ASN A 504 34.72 -14.48 -18.38
CA ASN A 504 34.05 -15.53 -19.15
C ASN A 504 32.53 -15.32 -19.13
N HIS A 505 31.88 -15.34 -20.29
CA HIS A 505 30.43 -15.19 -20.43
C HIS A 505 29.72 -16.55 -20.41
N THR A 506 28.81 -16.76 -19.47
CA THR A 506 27.75 -17.78 -19.50
C THR A 506 26.52 -17.20 -20.21
N SER A 507 25.84 -18.01 -21.02
CA SER A 507 24.69 -17.60 -21.83
C SER A 507 23.42 -17.60 -20.99
N LEU A 508 22.75 -16.45 -20.85
CA LEU A 508 21.44 -16.33 -20.20
C LEU A 508 20.35 -16.23 -21.27
N GLU A 509 19.44 -17.20 -21.30
CA GLU A 509 18.24 -17.17 -22.16
C GLU A 509 17.18 -16.20 -21.61
N ARG A 510 16.44 -15.58 -22.53
CA ARG A 510 15.38 -14.59 -22.25
C ARG A 510 14.10 -15.31 -21.80
N PRO A 511 13.41 -14.88 -20.72
CA PRO A 511 12.09 -15.40 -20.39
C PRO A 511 11.04 -14.90 -21.38
N GLU A 512 10.14 -15.79 -21.81
CA GLU A 512 9.04 -15.50 -22.74
C GLU A 512 8.03 -14.51 -22.14
N GLN A 513 7.69 -13.47 -22.90
CA GLN A 513 6.64 -12.50 -22.57
C GLN A 513 5.31 -12.95 -23.17
N ALA A 514 4.29 -13.15 -22.33
CA ALA A 514 2.97 -13.69 -22.68
C ALA A 514 2.05 -12.77 -23.53
N ALA A 515 2.60 -11.81 -24.28
CA ALA A 515 1.81 -10.81 -25.02
C ALA A 515 2.09 -10.75 -26.53
N GLU A 516 3.00 -11.57 -27.05
CA GLU A 516 3.30 -11.64 -28.49
C GLU A 516 2.89 -13.00 -29.05
N ASP A 517 1.60 -13.29 -29.11
CA ASP A 517 1.07 -14.31 -30.01
C ASP A 517 -0.42 -14.07 -30.26
N ASN A 518 -0.71 -13.22 -31.25
CA ASN A 518 -1.98 -13.29 -31.99
C ASN A 518 -1.94 -12.47 -33.28
N LYS A 519 -0.91 -12.66 -34.11
CA LYS A 519 -0.96 -12.31 -35.54
C LYS A 519 -0.03 -13.21 -36.34
N ALA A 520 -0.48 -14.43 -36.65
CA ALA A 520 -0.31 -15.08 -37.96
C ALA A 520 -0.68 -16.57 -37.90
N SER A 521 -1.88 -16.93 -38.38
CA SER A 521 -2.08 -18.13 -39.22
C SER A 521 -3.57 -18.32 -39.58
N VAL A 522 -3.84 -18.11 -40.87
CA VAL A 522 -4.97 -18.57 -41.72
C VAL A 522 -6.36 -18.01 -41.44
#